data_AF-A0A920URG3-F1
#
_entry.id   AF-A0A920URG3-F1
#
_cell.length_a   1.000
_cell.length_b   1.000
_cell.length_c   1.000
_cell.angle_alpha   90.00
_cell.angle_beta   90.00
_cell.angle_gamma   90.00
#
_symmetry.space_group_name_H-M   'P 1'
#
loop_
_entity.id
_entity.type
_entity.pdbx_description
1 polymer ?
#
loop_
_entity_poly.entity_id
_entity_poly.type
_entity_poly.pdbx_seq_one_letter_code
_entity_poly.pdbx_strand_id
1 'polypeptide(L)'
;MATRRITTYKIQQMKRRGVSIPMVTAYDYTAARIIDAAGLPMILVGDSMGHVVLGYDSTIPVTVDDIVNASAAVVRGTTKPLIVADMPFLSYQIDAETALRNAARLIQEGGAQAVKLGKGANLSLR
;
A
#
# COMPACT_ATOMS: atom_id res chain seq x y z
N MET A 1 25.84 -6.53 -3.83
CA MET A 1 24.67 -7.26 -4.38
C MET A 1 23.47 -6.33 -4.32
N ALA A 2 22.76 -6.10 -5.41
CA ALA A 2 21.55 -5.29 -5.39
C ALA A 2 20.53 -5.97 -4.46
N THR A 3 20.21 -5.31 -3.34
CA THR A 3 19.23 -5.83 -2.39
C THR A 3 17.87 -5.84 -3.07
N ARG A 4 17.31 -7.03 -3.33
CA ARG A 4 16.03 -7.19 -4.01
C ARG A 4 14.90 -7.05 -2.99
N ARG A 5 13.86 -6.29 -3.33
CA ARG A 5 12.63 -6.19 -2.52
C ARG A 5 12.02 -7.57 -2.26
N ILE A 6 11.38 -7.73 -1.11
CA ILE A 6 10.54 -8.89 -0.77
C ILE A 6 9.42 -8.99 -1.80
N THR A 7 9.15 -10.22 -2.25
CA THR A 7 8.10 -10.52 -3.24
C THR A 7 6.92 -11.21 -2.59
N THR A 8 5.77 -11.18 -3.25
CA THR A 8 4.57 -11.95 -2.86
C THR A 8 4.87 -13.45 -2.71
N TYR A 9 5.73 -14.01 -3.55
CA TYR A 9 6.22 -15.38 -3.43
C TYR A 9 6.95 -15.63 -2.11
N LYS A 10 7.83 -14.70 -1.69
CA LYS A 10 8.55 -14.80 -0.41
C LYS A 10 7.60 -14.71 0.77
N ILE A 11 6.60 -13.84 0.70
CA ILE A 11 5.52 -13.74 1.70
C ILE A 11 4.76 -15.08 1.81
N GLN A 12 4.41 -15.71 0.67
CA GLN A 12 3.77 -17.02 0.67
C GLN A 12 4.66 -18.11 1.31
N GLN A 13 5.97 -18.08 1.06
CA GLN A 13 6.92 -18.98 1.70
C GLN A 13 7.00 -18.79 3.22
N MET A 14 7.00 -17.54 3.71
CA MET A 14 6.98 -17.24 5.15
C MET A 14 5.74 -17.85 5.81
N LYS A 15 4.56 -17.66 5.21
CA LYS A 15 3.31 -18.26 5.68
C LYS A 15 3.38 -19.79 5.76
N ARG A 16 3.86 -20.46 4.71
CA ARG A 16 4.00 -21.93 4.67
C ARG A 16 4.95 -22.47 5.74
N ARG A 17 5.91 -21.66 6.18
CA ARG A 17 6.88 -22.00 7.23
C ARG A 17 6.40 -21.63 8.64
N GLY A 18 5.20 -21.08 8.79
CA GLY A 18 4.70 -20.61 10.09
C GLY A 18 5.44 -19.39 10.64
N VAL A 19 6.14 -18.63 9.78
CA VAL A 19 6.84 -17.41 10.19
C VAL A 19 5.86 -16.25 10.16
N SER A 20 5.74 -15.53 11.29
CA SER A 20 4.95 -14.30 11.40
C SER A 20 5.41 -13.25 10.37
N ILE A 21 4.44 -12.58 9.74
CA ILE A 21 4.69 -11.58 8.68
C ILE A 21 4.25 -10.21 9.22
N PRO A 22 5.14 -9.47 9.91
CA PRO A 22 4.80 -8.13 10.39
C PRO A 22 4.66 -7.16 9.21
N MET A 23 3.67 -6.29 9.31
CA MET A 23 3.41 -5.21 8.37
C MET A 23 3.02 -3.98 9.17
N VAL A 24 3.51 -2.82 8.75
CA VAL A 24 3.17 -1.52 9.34
C VAL A 24 2.82 -0.54 8.24
N THR A 25 2.08 0.51 8.59
CA THR A 25 1.80 1.58 7.65
C THR A 25 2.94 2.59 7.57
N ALA A 26 3.12 3.20 6.40
CA ALA A 26 3.99 4.36 6.21
C ALA A 26 3.43 5.25 5.10
N TYR A 27 3.67 6.55 5.20
CA TYR A 27 3.09 7.54 4.28
C TYR A 27 4.12 8.54 3.74
N ASP A 28 5.34 8.52 4.26
CA ASP A 28 6.41 9.42 3.88
C ASP A 28 7.77 8.71 3.81
N TYR A 29 8.76 9.42 3.25
CA TYR A 29 10.12 8.94 3.06
C TYR A 29 10.86 8.61 4.36
N THR A 30 10.68 9.43 5.40
CA THR A 30 11.44 9.34 6.64
C THR A 30 10.99 8.14 7.46
N ALA A 31 9.68 7.98 7.64
CA ALA A 31 9.10 6.81 8.30
C ALA A 31 9.46 5.52 7.55
N ALA A 32 9.37 5.53 6.21
CA ALA A 32 9.73 4.40 5.37
C ALA A 32 11.20 3.95 5.57
N ARG A 33 12.14 4.91 5.70
CA ARG A 33 13.55 4.61 5.98
C ARG A 33 13.76 3.92 7.32
N ILE A 34 13.05 4.37 8.36
CA ILE A 34 13.13 3.76 9.69
C ILE A 34 12.62 2.31 9.63
N ILE A 35 11.51 2.08 8.93
CA ILE A 35 10.92 0.75 8.78
C ILE A 35 11.81 -0.18 7.94
N ASP A 36 12.44 0.32 6.87
CA ASP A 36 13.42 -0.43 6.06
C ASP A 36 14.63 -0.86 6.90
N ALA A 37 15.14 0.06 7.74
CA ALA A 37 16.25 -0.22 8.66
C ALA A 37 15.87 -1.23 9.74
N ALA A 38 14.63 -1.20 10.23
CA ALA A 38 14.09 -2.17 11.18
C ALA A 38 13.87 -3.57 10.56
N GLY A 39 14.00 -3.71 9.23
CA GLY A 39 13.98 -5.00 8.55
C GLY A 39 12.58 -5.61 8.41
N LEU A 40 11.52 -4.79 8.44
CA LEU A 40 10.17 -5.29 8.24
C LEU A 40 9.98 -5.79 6.79
N PRO A 41 9.26 -6.90 6.57
CA PRO A 41 9.11 -7.49 5.25
C PRO A 41 8.10 -6.76 4.36
N MET A 42 7.17 -6.00 4.95
CA MET A 42 6.07 -5.36 4.24
C MET A 42 5.74 -3.98 4.82
N ILE A 43 5.34 -3.07 3.94
CA ILE A 43 4.77 -1.76 4.28
C ILE A 43 3.44 -1.60 3.55
N LEU A 44 2.45 -1.06 4.26
CA LEU A 44 1.18 -0.65 3.69
C LEU A 44 1.09 0.88 3.57
N VAL A 45 0.88 1.38 2.37
CA VAL A 45 0.50 2.77 2.14
C VAL A 45 -1.02 2.81 2.12
N GLY A 46 -1.58 3.02 3.31
CA GLY A 46 -3.01 2.81 3.54
C GLY A 46 -3.85 4.08 3.57
N ASP A 47 -5.14 3.95 3.28
CA ASP A 47 -6.13 5.03 3.36
C ASP A 47 -6.34 5.57 4.79
N SER A 48 -5.88 4.83 5.80
CA SER A 48 -5.65 5.32 7.17
C SER A 48 -4.86 6.64 7.26
N MET A 49 -4.12 7.02 6.21
CA MET A 49 -3.53 8.36 6.10
C MET A 49 -4.55 9.49 6.20
N GLY A 50 -5.81 9.23 5.82
CA GLY A 50 -6.92 10.16 5.99
C GLY A 50 -7.00 10.63 7.44
N HIS A 51 -6.95 9.70 8.40
CA HIS A 51 -6.95 10.02 9.83
C HIS A 51 -5.62 10.62 10.29
N VAL A 52 -4.51 9.90 10.06
CA VAL A 52 -3.27 10.16 10.80
C VAL A 52 -2.31 11.15 10.11
N VAL A 53 -2.56 11.49 8.84
CA VAL A 53 -1.75 12.42 8.06
C VAL A 53 -2.58 13.64 7.64
N LEU A 54 -3.78 13.42 7.11
CA LEU A 54 -4.61 14.48 6.52
C LEU A 54 -5.63 15.08 7.51
N GLY A 55 -5.86 14.43 8.66
CA GLY A 55 -6.76 14.93 9.70
C GLY A 55 -8.25 14.84 9.34
N TYR A 56 -8.63 13.97 8.41
CA TYR A 56 -10.01 13.65 8.11
C TYR A 56 -10.63 12.79 9.21
N ASP A 57 -11.95 12.93 9.40
CA ASP A 57 -12.72 12.10 10.34
C ASP A 57 -12.94 10.66 9.84
N SER A 58 -12.71 10.41 8.55
CA SER A 58 -12.84 9.08 7.92
C SER A 58 -11.85 8.91 6.77
N THR A 59 -11.74 7.70 6.23
CA THR A 59 -10.90 7.43 5.04
C THR A 59 -11.61 7.70 3.71
N ILE A 60 -12.89 8.08 3.74
CA ILE A 60 -13.71 8.36 2.53
C ILE A 60 -13.10 9.47 1.65
N PRO A 61 -12.58 10.60 2.19
CA PRO A 61 -12.06 11.67 1.36
C PRO A 61 -10.69 11.38 0.73
N VAL A 62 -10.04 10.25 1.07
CA VAL A 62 -8.72 9.91 0.53
C VAL A 62 -8.84 9.56 -0.96
N THR A 63 -8.01 10.19 -1.78
CA THR A 63 -8.01 10.03 -3.23
C THR A 63 -6.93 9.05 -3.69
N VAL A 64 -7.03 8.60 -4.95
CA VAL A 64 -5.96 7.80 -5.58
C VAL A 64 -4.66 8.61 -5.64
N ASP A 65 -4.74 9.92 -5.87
CA ASP A 65 -3.56 10.80 -5.93
C ASP A 65 -2.83 10.91 -4.59
N ASP A 66 -3.58 10.92 -3.47
CA ASP A 66 -3.00 10.88 -2.12
C ASP A 66 -2.15 9.62 -1.93
N ILE A 67 -2.72 8.46 -2.29
CA ILE A 67 -2.02 7.18 -2.17
C ILE A 67 -0.84 7.08 -3.15
N VAL A 68 -0.98 7.57 -4.39
CA VAL A 68 0.12 7.60 -5.38
C VAL A 68 1.30 8.40 -4.81
N ASN A 69 1.04 9.60 -4.30
CA ASN A 69 2.09 10.49 -3.78
C ASN A 69 2.79 9.89 -2.56
N ALA A 70 2.01 9.38 -1.59
CA ALA A 70 2.54 8.70 -0.42
C ALA A 70 3.34 7.45 -0.80
N SER A 71 2.85 6.66 -1.76
CA SER A 71 3.52 5.45 -2.25
C SER A 71 4.87 5.78 -2.87
N ALA A 72 4.92 6.79 -3.74
CA ALA A 72 6.16 7.22 -4.37
C ALA A 72 7.20 7.67 -3.33
N ALA A 73 6.78 8.36 -2.26
CA ALA A 73 7.66 8.75 -1.16
C ALA A 73 8.20 7.55 -0.38
N VAL A 74 7.34 6.59 -0.03
CA VAL A 74 7.70 5.36 0.70
C VAL A 74 8.62 4.47 -0.13
N VAL A 75 8.36 4.35 -1.44
CA VAL A 75 9.21 3.58 -2.37
C VAL A 75 10.61 4.19 -2.44
N ARG A 76 10.73 5.52 -2.54
CA ARG A 76 12.05 6.20 -2.49
C ARG A 76 12.77 5.99 -1.16
N GLY A 77 12.04 5.83 -0.05
CA GLY A 77 12.59 5.65 1.30
C GLY A 77 13.01 4.22 1.64
N THR A 78 12.77 3.24 0.76
CA THR A 78 12.93 1.81 1.10
C THR A 78 13.70 1.06 0.02
N THR A 79 14.32 -0.06 0.39
CA THR A 79 15.01 -0.95 -0.56
C THR A 79 14.59 -2.40 -0.44
N LYS A 80 14.09 -2.82 0.73
CA LYS A 80 13.80 -4.22 1.08
C LYS A 80 12.32 -4.60 1.16
N PRO A 81 11.42 -3.84 1.84
CA PRO A 81 10.06 -4.30 2.05
C PRO A 81 9.27 -4.37 0.74
N LEU A 82 8.30 -5.27 0.72
CA LEU A 82 7.20 -5.26 -0.25
C LEU A 82 6.28 -4.09 0.09
N ILE A 83 6.13 -3.15 -0.83
CA ILE A 83 5.22 -2.02 -0.69
C ILE A 83 3.87 -2.39 -1.29
N VAL A 84 2.83 -2.31 -0.46
CA VAL A 84 1.43 -2.50 -0.85
C VAL A 84 0.72 -1.15 -0.76
N ALA A 85 0.01 -0.75 -1.81
CA ALA A 85 -0.78 0.48 -1.83
C ALA A 85 -2.28 0.18 -1.73
N ASP A 86 -3.00 0.93 -0.92
CA ASP A 86 -4.46 0.82 -0.84
C ASP A 86 -5.15 1.42 -2.06
N MET A 87 -6.17 0.72 -2.56
CA MET A 87 -7.16 1.31 -3.44
C MET A 87 -8.21 2.00 -2.56
N PRO A 88 -8.29 3.34 -2.53
CA PRO A 88 -9.20 4.07 -1.64
C PRO A 88 -10.68 3.90 -2.05
N PHE A 89 -11.59 4.45 -1.24
CA PHE A 89 -13.03 4.37 -1.46
C PHE A 89 -13.45 4.74 -2.89
N LEU A 90 -14.36 3.95 -3.47
CA LEU A 90 -14.86 4.06 -4.86
C LEU A 90 -13.80 3.98 -5.98
N SER A 91 -12.52 3.80 -5.68
CA SER A 91 -11.48 3.69 -6.72
C SER A 91 -11.47 2.34 -7.44
N TYR A 92 -12.21 1.34 -6.94
CA TYR A 92 -12.25 0.00 -7.52
C TYR A 92 -13.65 -0.66 -7.56
N GLN A 93 -14.64 -0.05 -6.92
CA GLN A 93 -16.00 -0.62 -6.78
C GLN A 93 -16.94 -0.23 -7.92
N ILE A 94 -16.58 0.78 -8.73
CA ILE A 94 -17.42 1.26 -9.84
C ILE A 94 -17.48 0.21 -10.94
N ASP A 95 -16.32 -0.17 -11.46
CA ASP A 95 -16.17 -1.16 -12.53
C ASP A 95 -14.72 -1.67 -12.60
N ALA A 96 -14.52 -2.77 -13.34
CA ALA A 96 -13.21 -3.42 -13.47
C ALA A 96 -12.18 -2.58 -14.24
N GLU A 97 -12.61 -1.75 -15.19
CA GLU A 97 -11.72 -0.89 -15.97
C GLU A 97 -11.16 0.23 -15.10
N THR A 98 -12.03 0.92 -14.34
CA THR A 98 -11.65 1.93 -13.36
C THR A 98 -10.72 1.34 -12.31
N ALA A 99 -11.03 0.14 -11.80
CA ALA A 99 -10.17 -0.57 -10.85
C ALA A 99 -8.78 -0.84 -11.44
N LEU A 100 -8.71 -1.32 -12.68
CA LEU A 100 -7.44 -1.62 -13.35
C LEU A 100 -6.63 -0.35 -13.62
N ARG A 101 -7.28 0.73 -14.08
CA ARG A 101 -6.63 2.03 -14.31
C ARG A 101 -6.01 2.57 -13.02
N ASN A 102 -6.77 2.59 -11.93
CA ASN A 102 -6.28 3.08 -10.64
C ASN A 102 -5.16 2.19 -10.06
N ALA A 103 -5.27 0.86 -10.20
CA ALA A 103 -4.18 -0.04 -9.81
C ALA A 103 -2.91 0.19 -10.63
N ALA A 104 -3.05 0.45 -11.93
CA ALA A 104 -1.92 0.78 -12.80
C ALA A 104 -1.21 2.07 -12.33
N ARG A 105 -1.96 3.10 -11.92
CA ARG A 105 -1.37 4.33 -11.36
C ARG A 105 -0.58 4.07 -10.09
N LEU A 106 -1.12 3.30 -9.14
CA LEU A 106 -0.43 2.94 -7.90
C LEU A 106 0.90 2.20 -8.13
N ILE A 107 0.97 1.38 -9.18
CA ILE A 107 2.18 0.64 -9.56
C ILE A 107 3.14 1.53 -10.36
N GLN A 108 2.65 2.20 -11.41
CA GLN A 108 3.47 2.94 -12.37
C GLN A 108 3.95 4.28 -11.82
N GLU A 109 3.04 5.06 -11.24
CA GLU A 109 3.34 6.38 -10.68
C GLU A 109 3.82 6.25 -9.22
N GLY A 110 3.13 5.42 -8.43
CA GLY A 110 3.44 5.20 -7.01
C GLY A 110 4.62 4.26 -6.75
N GLY A 111 4.97 3.39 -7.71
CA GLY A 111 6.06 2.42 -7.58
C GLY A 111 5.76 1.22 -6.67
N ALA A 112 4.51 1.06 -6.21
CA ALA A 112 4.12 -0.06 -5.35
C ALA A 112 4.24 -1.40 -6.09
N GLN A 113 4.50 -2.49 -5.36
CA GLN A 113 4.63 -3.83 -5.95
C GLN A 113 3.33 -4.64 -5.88
N ALA A 114 2.36 -4.18 -5.08
CA ALA A 114 1.04 -4.78 -4.97
C ALA A 114 0.02 -3.72 -4.58
N VAL A 115 -1.25 -4.02 -4.83
CA VAL A 115 -2.38 -3.19 -4.41
C VAL A 115 -3.30 -3.98 -3.48
N LYS A 116 -3.89 -3.31 -2.49
CA LYS A 116 -4.90 -3.86 -1.59
C LYS A 116 -6.26 -3.32 -1.98
N LEU A 117 -7.19 -4.21 -2.28
CA LEU A 117 -8.60 -3.89 -2.43
C LEU A 117 -9.26 -4.01 -1.04
N GLY A 118 -10.01 -2.99 -0.62
CA GLY A 118 -10.83 -3.06 0.59
C GLY A 118 -11.97 -4.08 0.47
N LYS A 119 -12.88 -4.10 1.46
CA LYS A 119 -13.99 -5.07 1.57
C LYS A 119 -14.72 -5.31 0.24
N GLY A 120 -15.19 -6.54 0.03
CA GLY A 120 -15.63 -7.10 -1.25
C GLY A 120 -16.77 -6.36 -1.98
N ALA A 121 -16.99 -6.77 -3.24
CA ALA A 121 -17.73 -6.10 -4.32
C ALA A 121 -19.18 -5.63 -4.07
N ASN A 122 -19.73 -5.82 -2.87
CA ASN A 122 -21.07 -5.36 -2.52
C ASN A 122 -20.98 -4.03 -1.80
N LEU A 123 -20.92 -2.94 -2.55
CA LEU A 123 -21.12 -1.60 -2.01
C LEU A 123 -22.63 -1.39 -1.81
N SER A 124 -23.11 -1.51 -0.58
CA SER A 124 -24.44 -0.99 -0.22
C SER A 124 -24.24 0.40 0.38
N LEU A 125 -24.68 1.45 -0.32
CA LEU A 125 -24.89 2.75 0.30
C LEU A 125 -26.12 2.62 1.20
N ARG A 126 -25.93 2.75 2.51
CA ARG A 126 -27.01 2.89 3.50
C ARG A 126 -27.01 4.31 4.00
#